data_AF-R0CUS9-F1
#
_entry.id   AF-R0CUS9-F1
#
_cell.length_a   1.000
_cell.length_b   1.000
_cell.length_c   1.000
_cell.angle_alpha   90.00
_cell.angle_beta   90.00
_cell.angle_gamma   90.00
#
_symmetry.space_group_name_H-M   'P 1'
#
loop_
_entity.id
_entity.type
_entity.pdbx_description
1 polymer ?
#
loop_
_entity_poly.entity_id
_entity_poly.type
_entity_poly.pdbx_seq_one_letter_code
_entity_poly.pdbx_strand_id
1 'polypeptide(L)' 'MLIKVQFLKGDKPSGRAYTYHSDVLVKVGDKVQINSSAKGIVTEIDVPEEEVAAFADKVKSIVGVEEDKSDETEPV' A
#
# COMPACT_ATOMS: atom_id res chain seq x y z
N MET A 1 7.98 2.74 5.66
CA MET A 1 6.71 3.37 6.07
C MET A 1 5.62 2.30 6.09
N LEU A 2 4.76 2.27 7.11
CA LEU A 2 3.67 1.30 7.21
C LEU A 2 2.38 1.88 6.65
N ILE A 3 1.77 1.14 5.72
CA ILE A 3 0.58 1.58 4.98
C ILE A 3 -0.47 0.48 5.01
N LYS A 4 -1.73 0.86 5.16
CA LYS A 4 -2.86 -0.06 5.11
C LYS A 4 -3.41 -0.07 3.70
N VAL A 5 -3.40 -1.24 3.09
CA VAL A 5 -3.83 -1.45 1.71
C VAL A 5 -5.04 -2.36 1.71
N GLN A 6 -6.13 -1.89 1.12
CA GLN A 6 -7.34 -2.67 0.91
C GLN A 6 -7.34 -3.30 -0.47
N PHE A 7 -7.46 -4.63 -0.51
CA PHE A 7 -7.51 -5.36 -1.76
C PHE A 7 -8.77 -5.00 -2.57
N LEU A 8 -8.57 -4.82 -3.88
CA LEU A 8 -9.63 -4.63 -4.85
C LEU A 8 -9.92 -5.99 -5.51
N LYS A 9 -11.20 -6.31 -5.69
CA LYS A 9 -11.62 -7.50 -6.45
C LYS A 9 -12.39 -7.04 -7.69
N GLY A 10 -11.74 -7.10 -8.84
CA GLY A 10 -12.21 -6.42 -10.05
C GLY A 10 -12.05 -4.90 -9.88
N ASP A 11 -13.18 -4.19 -9.79
CA ASP A 11 -13.22 -2.73 -9.73
C ASP A 11 -13.84 -2.18 -8.43
N LYS A 12 -14.17 -3.05 -7.47
CA LYS A 12 -14.73 -2.66 -6.18
C LYS A 12 -13.76 -2.95 -5.04
N PRO A 13 -13.59 -2.03 -4.08
CA PRO A 13 -12.89 -2.32 -2.83
C PRO A 13 -13.67 -3.42 -2.12
N SER A 14 -13.12 -4.63 -2.18
CA SER A 14 -13.79 -5.85 -1.75
C SER A 14 -12.73 -6.76 -1.18
N GLY A 15 -12.43 -6.54 0.08
CA GLY A 15 -11.37 -7.27 0.77
C GLY A 15 -11.11 -6.69 2.15
N ARG A 16 -10.13 -7.30 2.82
CA ARG A 16 -9.58 -6.76 4.07
C ARG A 16 -8.48 -5.76 3.73
N ALA A 17 -8.39 -4.73 4.56
CA ALA A 17 -7.22 -3.87 4.59
C ALA A 17 -6.12 -4.58 5.37
N TYR A 18 -4.94 -4.70 4.77
CA TYR A 18 -3.76 -5.30 5.37
C TYR A 18 -2.64 -4.28 5.42
N THR A 19 -1.83 -4.35 6.46
CA THR A 19 -0.67 -3.47 6.56
C THR A 19 0.50 -4.03 5.78
N TYR A 20 1.10 -3.19 4.95
CA TYR A 20 2.29 -3.46 4.18
C TYR A 20 3.36 -2.42 4.47
N HIS A 21 4.61 -2.81 4.26
CA HIS A 21 5.72 -1.87 4.24
C HIS A 21 5.86 -1.27 2.84
N SER A 22 5.93 0.05 2.78
CA SER A 22 6.25 0.82 1.59
C SER A 22 7.56 1.53 1.79
N ASP A 23 8.46 1.37 0.82
CA ASP A 23 9.71 2.12 0.72
C ASP A 23 9.50 3.49 0.06
N VAL A 24 8.37 3.65 -0.62
CA VAL A 24 7.98 4.88 -1.32
C VAL A 24 6.80 5.56 -0.62
N LEU A 25 6.72 6.87 -0.84
CA LEU A 25 5.77 7.75 -0.17
C LEU A 25 4.42 7.70 -0.88
N VAL A 26 3.50 6.90 -0.37
CA VAL A 26 2.14 6.76 -0.91
C VAL A 26 1.14 7.61 -0.12
N LYS A 27 -0.03 7.86 -0.73
CA LYS A 27 -1.13 8.60 -0.10
C LYS A 27 -2.39 7.75 -0.01
N VAL A 28 -3.31 8.11 0.88
CA VAL A 28 -4.63 7.48 0.93
C VAL A 28 -5.36 7.71 -0.39
N GLY A 29 -5.89 6.64 -0.98
CA GLY A 29 -6.51 6.63 -2.31
C GLY A 29 -5.58 6.14 -3.42
N ASP A 30 -4.29 5.96 -3.14
CA ASP A 30 -3.32 5.53 -4.13
C ASP A 30 -3.41 4.02 -4.41
N LYS A 31 -3.21 3.60 -5.65
CA LYS A 31 -3.25 2.17 -6.02
C LYS A 31 -1.86 1.59 -5.92
N VAL A 32 -1.74 0.50 -5.17
CA VAL A 32 -0.47 -0.21 -5.01
C VAL A 32 -0.60 -1.65 -5.48
N GLN A 33 0.49 -2.16 -6.04
CA GLN A 33 0.61 -3.55 -6.45
C GLN A 33 1.17 -4.38 -5.29
N ILE A 34 0.30 -5.22 -4.74
CA ILE A 34 0.62 -6.06 -3.58
C ILE A 34 1.34 -7.34 -4.03
N ASN A 35 0.94 -7.89 -5.19
CA ASN A 35 1.55 -9.06 -5.84
C ASN A 35 1.27 -8.98 -7.35
N SER A 36 1.91 -9.86 -8.14
CA SER A 36 1.72 -9.90 -9.61
C SER A 36 0.28 -10.08 -10.08
N SER A 37 -0.62 -10.56 -9.22
CA SER A 37 -2.05 -10.74 -9.56
C SER A 37 -2.99 -9.93 -8.68
N ALA A 38 -2.47 -9.19 -7.70
CA ALA A 38 -3.29 -8.52 -6.71
C ALA A 38 -2.93 -7.05 -6.56
N LYS A 39 -3.95 -6.22 -6.71
CA LYS A 39 -3.90 -4.77 -6.56
C LYS A 39 -4.72 -4.38 -5.34
N GLY A 40 -4.31 -3.29 -4.71
CA GLY A 40 -5.08 -2.70 -3.63
C GLY A 40 -4.99 -1.19 -3.66
N ILE A 41 -5.83 -0.57 -2.86
CA ILE A 41 -5.85 0.87 -2.64
C ILE A 41 -5.39 1.16 -1.23
N VAL A 42 -4.52 2.15 -1.07
CA VAL A 42 -4.06 2.61 0.23
C VAL A 42 -5.24 3.28 0.93
N THR A 43 -5.69 2.72 2.04
CA THR A 43 -6.78 3.28 2.83
C THR A 43 -6.27 4.11 4.00
N GLU A 44 -5.04 3.86 4.44
CA GLU A 44 -4.44 4.52 5.59
C GLU A 44 -2.91 4.51 5.44
N ILE A 45 -2.29 5.59 5.89
CA ILE A 45 -0.84 5.77 5.90
C ILE A 45 -0.41 6.07 7.33
N ASP A 46 0.86 5.81 7.64
CA ASP A 46 1.42 6.06 8.98
C ASP A 46 0.79 5.17 10.06
N VAL A 47 0.62 3.88 9.72
CA VAL A 47 0.07 2.92 10.69
C VAL A 47 1.11 2.70 11.80
N PRO A 48 0.77 2.90 13.08
CA PRO A 48 1.71 2.75 14.18
C PRO A 48 2.18 1.31 14.32
N GLU A 49 3.46 1.15 14.65
CA GLU A 49 4.08 -0.16 14.85
C GLU A 49 3.39 -1.00 15.93
N GLU A 50 2.73 -0.37 16.90
CA GLU A 50 2.01 -1.05 17.99
C GLU A 50 0.80 -1.86 17.49
N GLU A 51 0.03 -1.31 16.55
CA GLU A 51 -1.12 -2.01 15.93
C GLU A 51 -0.63 -3.17 15.07
N VAL A 52 0.47 -2.96 14.34
CA VAL A 52 1.04 -4.02 13.50
C VAL A 52 1.94 -4.97 14.26
N ALA A 53 2.34 -4.70 15.50
CA ALA A 53 3.26 -5.54 16.27
C ALA A 53 2.76 -6.99 16.37
N ALA A 54 1.44 -7.16 16.49
CA ALA A 54 0.78 -8.47 16.51
C ALA A 54 0.95 -9.27 15.20
N PHE A 55 1.28 -8.60 14.11
CA PHE A 55 1.48 -9.19 12.79
C PHE A 55 2.72 -8.64 12.06
N ALA A 56 3.67 -8.02 12.77
CA ALA A 56 4.84 -7.35 12.18
C ALA A 56 5.72 -8.37 11.45
N ASP A 57 5.85 -9.57 12.02
CA ASP A 57 6.49 -10.74 11.41
C ASP A 57 5.82 -11.20 10.10
N LYS A 58 4.56 -10.83 9.88
CA LYS A 58 3.77 -11.14 8.68
C LYS A 58 3.58 -9.95 7.76
N VAL A 59 3.99 -8.74 8.18
CA VAL A 59 3.94 -7.54 7.33
C VAL A 59 4.92 -7.77 6.19
N LYS A 60 4.39 -7.69 4.97
CA LYS A 60 5.18 -7.81 3.75
C LYS A 60 5.38 -6.43 3.14
N SER A 61 6.36 -6.32 2.28
CA SER A 61 6.51 -5.13 1.43
C SER A 61 5.58 -5.22 0.23
N ILE A 62 5.06 -4.08 -0.22
CA ILE A 62 4.39 -4.02 -1.53
C ILE A 62 5.40 -4.28 -2.66
N VAL A 63 4.94 -4.82 -3.79
CA VAL A 63 5.81 -5.04 -4.97
C VAL A 63 6.14 -3.72 -5.64
N GLY A 64 5.21 -2.78 -5.64
CA GLY A 64 5.39 -1.44 -6.18
C GLY A 64 4.12 -0.63 -6.06
N VAL A 65 4.23 0.66 -6.32
CA VAL A 65 3.07 1.54 -6.42
C VAL A 65 2.58 1.48 -7.86
N GLU A 66 1.28 1.25 -8.04
CA GLU A 66 0.64 1.37 -9.34
C GLU A 66 0.35 2.85 -9.55
N GLU A 67 1.44 3.60 -9.70
CA GLU A 67 1.38 5.00 -10.05
C GLU A 67 0.91 5.10 -11.51
N ASP A 68 -0.22 5.76 -11.72
CA ASP A 68 -0.48 6.45 -12.97
C ASP A 68 0.58 7.55 -13.13
N LYS A 69 1.80 7.17 -13.56
CA LYS A 69 2.96 8.02 -13.91
C LYS A 69 2.71 9.51 -13.66
N SER A 70 2.90 9.98 -12.43
CA SER A 70 2.77 11.42 -12.11
C SER A 70 3.59 11.80 -10.89
N ASP A 71 4.86 11.41 -10.84
CA ASP A 71 5.87 12.19 -10.13
C ASP A 71 7.11 12.34 -11.03
N GLU A 72 6.95 13.18 -12.05
CA GLU A 72 8.05 13.95 -12.62
C GLU A 72 7.98 15.34 -11.98
N THR A 73 8.93 15.68 -11.09
CA THR A 73 9.48 17.03 -10.83
C THR A 73 10.46 16.94 -9.63
N GLU A 74 11.77 17.24 -9.66
CA GLU A 74 12.71 17.80 -10.64
C GLU A 74 14.15 17.37 -10.26
N PRO A 75 15.08 17.21 -11.22
CA PRO A 75 16.52 17.20 -10.90
C PRO A 75 16.98 18.64 -10.62
N VAL A 76 17.75 18.84 -9.54
CA VAL A 76 18.53 20.08 -9.28
C VAL A 76 19.99 19.92 -9.67
#